data_AF-A0A1J0TM47-F1
#
_entry.id   AF-A0A1J0TM47-F1
#
_cell.length_a   1.000
_cell.length_b   1.000
_cell.length_c   1.000
_cell.angle_alpha   90.00
_cell.angle_beta   90.00
_cell.angle_gamma   90.00
#
_symmetry.space_group_name_H-M   'P 1'
#
loop_
_entity.id
_entity.type
_entity.pdbx_description
1 polymer ?
#
loop_
_entity_poly.entity_id
_entity_poly.type
_entity_poly.pdbx_seq_one_letter_code
_entity_poly.pdbx_strand_id
1 'polypeptide(L)'
;MAEIESNYERRLDQAQQKAAQIRQNFTKAPAGNATEQLLFEVRAQRQWARAQRLLDQADDVKAIGIASTMIREAEGHDAVALAQELGAYLEARNLPRDGIAKEFDAKIPGLAEVNAEIETANEEYLQVHSAASAVRGVMEGKQGRHFVDIMAPAETNETAGE
;
A
#
# COMPACT_ATOMS: atom_id res chain seq x y z
N MET A 1 -4.71 22.34 -13.52
CA MET A 1 -4.71 21.65 -12.21
C MET A 1 -5.83 20.62 -12.13
N ALA A 2 -7.11 20.99 -12.26
CA ALA A 2 -8.22 20.03 -12.19
C ALA A 2 -8.14 18.87 -13.21
N GLU A 3 -7.70 19.13 -14.45
CA GLU A 3 -7.54 18.09 -15.49
C GLU A 3 -6.35 17.16 -15.21
N ILE A 4 -5.33 17.64 -14.50
CA ILE A 4 -4.15 16.86 -14.09
C ILE A 4 -4.57 15.92 -12.95
N GLU A 5 -5.21 16.44 -11.90
CA GLU A 5 -5.76 15.63 -10.79
C GLU A 5 -6.71 14.53 -11.31
N SER A 6 -7.63 14.86 -12.22
CA SER A 6 -8.56 13.90 -12.83
C SER A 6 -7.87 12.77 -13.60
N ASN A 7 -6.70 13.02 -14.22
CA ASN A 7 -5.97 11.98 -14.93
C ASN A 7 -5.27 11.00 -13.96
N TYR A 8 -4.76 11.48 -12.83
CA TYR A 8 -4.15 10.61 -11.81
C TYR A 8 -5.22 9.80 -11.05
N GLU A 9 -6.37 10.40 -10.73
CA GLU A 9 -7.51 9.66 -10.16
C GLU A 9 -7.95 8.52 -11.07
N ARG A 10 -8.11 8.79 -12.38
CA ARG A 10 -8.47 7.75 -13.35
C ARG A 10 -7.45 6.62 -13.44
N ARG A 11 -6.14 6.92 -13.35
CA ARG A 11 -5.10 5.90 -13.35
C ARG A 11 -5.15 5.03 -12.09
N LEU A 12 -5.36 5.64 -10.93
CA LEU A 12 -5.54 4.93 -9.66
C LEU A 12 -6.77 4.00 -9.71
N ASP A 13 -7.91 4.52 -10.16
CA ASP A 13 -9.15 3.75 -10.31
C ASP A 13 -8.98 2.56 -11.27
N GLN A 14 -8.29 2.77 -12.40
CA GLN A 14 -8.01 1.71 -13.36
C GLN A 14 -7.14 0.60 -12.76
N ALA A 15 -6.08 0.96 -12.04
CA ALA A 15 -5.20 -0.01 -11.39
C ALA A 15 -5.95 -0.81 -10.31
N GLN A 16 -6.80 -0.15 -9.52
CA GLN A 16 -7.67 -0.81 -8.54
C GLN A 16 -8.68 -1.77 -9.18
N GLN A 17 -9.29 -1.39 -10.30
CA GLN A 17 -10.20 -2.26 -11.05
C GLN A 17 -9.49 -3.50 -11.60
N LYS A 18 -8.27 -3.35 -12.15
CA LYS A 18 -7.45 -4.48 -12.58
C LYS A 18 -7.16 -5.43 -11.41
N ALA A 19 -6.79 -4.90 -10.24
CA ALA A 19 -6.52 -5.72 -9.07
C ALA A 19 -7.76 -6.49 -8.61
N ALA A 20 -8.92 -5.82 -8.58
CA ALA A 20 -10.19 -6.47 -8.25
C ALA A 20 -10.51 -7.60 -9.24
N GLN A 21 -10.26 -7.40 -10.53
CA GLN A 21 -10.52 -8.40 -11.56
C GLN A 21 -9.58 -9.61 -11.46
N ILE A 22 -8.28 -9.39 -11.22
CA ILE A 22 -7.31 -10.47 -10.96
C ILE A 22 -7.76 -11.31 -9.76
N ARG A 23 -8.18 -10.66 -8.67
CA ARG A 23 -8.66 -11.33 -7.45
C ARG A 23 -9.95 -12.11 -7.69
N GLN A 24 -10.91 -11.55 -8.42
CA GLN A 24 -12.14 -12.25 -8.78
C GLN A 24 -11.85 -13.50 -9.62
N ASN A 25 -10.99 -13.37 -10.64
CA ASN A 25 -10.58 -14.48 -11.49
C ASN A 25 -9.89 -15.59 -10.68
N PHE A 26 -9.04 -15.21 -9.72
CA PHE A 26 -8.32 -16.16 -8.87
C PHE A 26 -9.23 -16.91 -7.88
N THR A 27 -10.20 -16.21 -7.30
CA THR A 27 -11.08 -16.78 -6.27
C THR A 27 -12.24 -17.58 -6.81
N LYS A 28 -12.47 -17.56 -8.15
CA LYS A 28 -13.77 -17.93 -8.74
C LYS A 28 -14.93 -17.32 -7.93
N ALA A 29 -14.74 -16.11 -7.40
CA ALA A 29 -15.79 -15.44 -6.65
C ALA A 29 -17.03 -15.39 -7.54
N PRO A 30 -18.23 -15.64 -6.99
CA PRO A 30 -19.43 -15.51 -7.79
C PRO A 30 -19.43 -14.11 -8.40
N ALA A 31 -19.64 -14.04 -9.72
CA ALA A 31 -19.96 -12.79 -10.40
C ALA A 31 -21.33 -12.36 -9.87
N GLY A 32 -21.31 -11.71 -8.72
CA GLY A 32 -22.39 -11.74 -7.76
C GLY A 32 -22.85 -10.36 -7.37
N ASN A 33 -24.15 -10.23 -7.18
CA ASN A 33 -24.82 -9.05 -6.64
C ASN A 33 -24.26 -8.67 -5.25
N ALA A 34 -24.45 -7.41 -4.83
CA ALA A 34 -23.78 -6.80 -3.67
C ALA A 34 -23.77 -7.65 -2.38
N THR A 35 -24.80 -8.47 -2.17
CA THR A 35 -24.89 -9.41 -1.04
C THR A 35 -23.79 -10.48 -1.06
N GLU A 36 -23.46 -11.04 -2.23
CA GLU A 36 -22.41 -12.05 -2.38
C GLU A 36 -21.01 -11.44 -2.19
N GLN A 37 -20.84 -10.17 -2.59
CA GLN A 37 -19.62 -9.39 -2.35
C GLN A 37 -19.44 -9.07 -0.86
N LEU A 38 -20.51 -8.68 -0.16
CA LEU A 38 -20.46 -8.48 1.30
C LEU A 38 -20.13 -9.77 2.05
N LEU A 39 -20.73 -10.90 1.65
CA LEU A 39 -20.38 -12.21 2.22
C LEU A 39 -18.93 -12.59 1.94
N PHE A 40 -18.39 -12.21 0.77
CA PHE A 40 -16.99 -12.37 0.42
C PHE A 40 -16.08 -11.56 1.36
N GLU A 41 -16.36 -10.27 1.56
CA GLU A 41 -15.58 -9.41 2.45
C GLU A 41 -15.60 -9.89 3.90
N VAL A 42 -16.77 -10.29 4.41
CA VAL A 42 -16.90 -10.80 5.79
C VAL A 42 -16.09 -12.10 5.98
N ARG A 43 -16.03 -12.97 4.98
CA ARG A 43 -15.21 -14.19 5.02
C ARG A 43 -13.73 -13.85 5.01
N ALA A 44 -13.31 -12.95 4.11
CA ALA A 44 -11.93 -12.48 4.02
C ALA A 44 -11.47 -11.86 5.34
N GLN A 45 -12.27 -10.97 5.95
CA GLN A 45 -11.97 -10.35 7.24
C GLN A 45 -11.84 -11.38 8.37
N ARG A 46 -12.72 -12.38 8.43
CA ARG A 46 -12.63 -13.44 9.45
C ARG A 46 -11.37 -14.28 9.28
N GLN A 47 -10.99 -14.57 8.04
CA GLN A 47 -9.78 -15.32 7.76
C GLN A 47 -8.54 -14.53 8.13
N TRP A 48 -8.50 -13.25 7.76
CA TRP A 48 -7.44 -12.34 8.16
C TRP A 48 -7.32 -12.24 9.68
N ALA A 49 -8.43 -12.07 10.42
CA ALA A 49 -8.41 -12.00 11.87
C ALA A 49 -7.82 -13.26 12.53
N ARG A 50 -7.95 -14.44 11.90
CA ARG A 50 -7.28 -15.66 12.37
C ARG A 50 -5.79 -15.64 12.06
N ALA A 51 -5.41 -15.23 10.84
CA ALA A 51 -4.03 -15.11 10.45
C ALA A 51 -3.27 -14.11 11.33
N GLN A 52 -3.87 -12.94 11.57
CA GLN A 52 -3.32 -11.89 12.41
C GLN A 52 -3.05 -12.40 13.83
N ARG A 53 -3.98 -13.14 14.46
CA ARG A 53 -3.74 -13.72 15.80
C ARG A 53 -2.56 -14.68 15.85
N LEU A 54 -2.35 -15.46 14.79
CA LEU A 54 -1.21 -16.38 14.71
C LEU A 54 0.11 -15.62 14.56
N LEU A 55 0.10 -14.53 13.79
CA LEU A 55 1.26 -13.66 13.63
C LEU A 55 1.56 -12.87 14.91
N ASP A 56 0.53 -12.38 15.61
CA ASP A 56 0.67 -11.67 16.89
C ASP A 56 1.25 -12.54 18.01
N GLN A 57 1.03 -13.86 17.95
CA GLN A 57 1.60 -14.83 18.89
C GLN A 57 3.06 -15.20 18.57
N ALA A 58 3.56 -14.79 17.41
CA ALA A 58 4.90 -15.14 16.96
C ALA A 58 5.90 -14.01 17.19
N ASP A 59 7.09 -14.39 17.64
CA ASP A 59 8.26 -13.51 17.65
C ASP A 59 8.56 -13.03 16.22
N ASP A 60 9.12 -11.83 16.07
CA ASP A 60 9.36 -11.16 14.78
C ASP A 60 10.07 -12.03 13.74
N VAL A 61 11.08 -12.81 14.16
CA VAL A 61 11.81 -13.74 13.27
C VAL A 61 10.92 -14.88 12.77
N LYS A 62 10.01 -15.38 13.61
CA LYS A 62 9.09 -16.47 13.26
C LYS A 62 7.88 -15.97 12.47
N ALA A 63 7.45 -14.72 12.70
CA ALA A 63 6.30 -14.13 12.02
C ALA A 63 6.46 -14.15 10.49
N ILE A 64 7.67 -13.87 9.98
CA ILE A 64 7.96 -13.93 8.54
C ILE A 64 7.84 -15.36 7.99
N GLY A 65 8.39 -16.34 8.72
CA GLY A 65 8.30 -17.75 8.34
C GLY A 65 6.85 -18.24 8.32
N ILE A 66 6.05 -17.86 9.32
CA ILE A 66 4.62 -18.18 9.41
C ILE A 66 3.86 -17.51 8.27
N ALA A 67 4.14 -16.23 8.00
CA ALA A 67 3.55 -15.50 6.88
C ALA A 67 3.83 -16.20 5.54
N SER A 68 5.08 -16.62 5.30
CA SER A 68 5.45 -17.36 4.10
C SER A 68 4.71 -18.70 3.97
N THR A 69 4.62 -19.46 5.06
CA THR A 69 3.84 -20.71 5.09
C THR A 69 2.36 -20.46 4.80
N MET A 70 1.77 -19.44 5.42
CA MET A 70 0.38 -19.05 5.17
C MET A 70 0.13 -18.75 3.70
N ILE A 71 1.01 -17.99 3.04
CA ILE A 71 0.87 -17.67 1.61
C ILE A 71 0.91 -18.95 0.76
N ARG A 72 1.87 -19.84 1.04
CA ARG A 72 2.03 -21.10 0.28
C ARG A 72 0.83 -22.02 0.42
N GLU A 73 0.27 -22.12 1.62
CA GLU A 73 -0.86 -22.99 1.94
C GLU A 73 -2.21 -22.38 1.58
N ALA A 74 -2.33 -21.05 1.52
CA ALA A 74 -3.60 -20.39 1.28
C ALA A 74 -4.12 -20.64 -0.14
N GLU A 75 -5.40 -20.96 -0.28
CA GLU A 75 -6.05 -21.18 -1.57
C GLU A 75 -7.25 -20.25 -1.76
N GLY A 76 -7.53 -19.91 -3.01
CA GLY A 76 -8.70 -19.11 -3.39
C GLY A 76 -8.85 -17.86 -2.54
N HIS A 77 -9.90 -17.83 -1.72
CA HIS A 77 -10.27 -16.68 -0.87
C HIS A 77 -9.20 -16.33 0.17
N ASP A 78 -8.52 -17.32 0.72
CA ASP A 78 -7.57 -17.11 1.81
C ASP A 78 -6.32 -16.39 1.28
N ALA A 79 -5.89 -16.73 0.06
CA ALA A 79 -4.72 -16.10 -0.56
C ALA A 79 -4.99 -14.64 -0.89
N VAL A 80 -6.20 -14.29 -1.34
CA VAL A 80 -6.59 -12.91 -1.63
C VAL A 80 -6.67 -12.07 -0.35
N ALA A 81 -7.26 -12.61 0.72
CA ALA A 81 -7.35 -11.91 2.00
C ALA A 81 -5.94 -11.64 2.58
N LEU A 82 -5.04 -12.63 2.50
CA LEU A 82 -3.65 -12.44 2.91
C LEU A 82 -2.94 -11.39 2.03
N ALA A 83 -3.15 -11.40 0.72
CA ALA A 83 -2.50 -10.45 -0.19
C ALA A 83 -2.95 -8.99 0.02
N GLN A 84 -4.11 -8.77 0.62
CA GLN A 84 -4.63 -7.45 0.97
C GLN A 84 -3.97 -6.88 2.22
N GLU A 85 -3.84 -7.69 3.26
CA GLU A 85 -3.61 -7.18 4.62
C GLU A 85 -2.18 -7.46 5.11
N LEU A 86 -1.54 -8.53 4.64
CA LEU A 86 -0.27 -9.01 5.18
C LEU A 86 0.87 -8.01 4.97
N GLY A 87 0.91 -7.33 3.82
CA GLY A 87 1.94 -6.33 3.53
C GLY A 87 1.90 -5.16 4.52
N ALA A 88 0.72 -4.59 4.73
CA ALA A 88 0.49 -3.50 5.68
C ALA A 88 0.73 -3.94 7.14
N TYR A 89 0.38 -5.18 7.48
CA TYR A 89 0.64 -5.74 8.81
C TYR A 89 2.14 -5.86 9.11
N LEU A 90 2.93 -6.37 8.15
CA LEU A 90 4.39 -6.48 8.31
C LEU A 90 5.04 -5.10 8.42
N GLU A 91 4.59 -4.13 7.61
CA GLU A 91 5.02 -2.74 7.69
C GLU A 91 4.76 -2.13 9.07
N ALA A 92 3.54 -2.30 9.60
CA ALA A 92 3.16 -1.78 10.92
C ALA A 92 4.01 -2.37 12.06
N ARG A 93 4.58 -3.57 11.87
CA ARG A 93 5.50 -4.22 12.80
C ARG A 93 6.98 -3.95 12.53
N ASN A 94 7.33 -3.08 11.59
CA ASN A 94 8.70 -2.87 11.10
C ASN A 94 9.39 -4.17 10.63
N LEU A 95 8.61 -5.11 10.08
CA LEU A 95 9.13 -6.35 9.53
C LEU A 95 9.41 -6.20 8.02
N PRO A 96 10.48 -6.81 7.51
CA PRO A 96 10.79 -6.78 6.10
C PRO A 96 9.68 -7.48 5.29
N ARG A 97 9.33 -6.86 4.16
CA ARG A 97 8.37 -7.40 3.18
C ARG A 97 9.05 -8.21 2.09
N ASP A 98 10.38 -8.25 2.10
CA ASP A 98 11.19 -8.85 1.05
C ASP A 98 10.86 -10.33 0.89
N GLY A 99 10.48 -10.72 -0.32
CA GLY A 99 10.07 -12.08 -0.66
C GLY A 99 8.55 -12.33 -0.61
N ILE A 100 7.79 -11.61 0.23
CA ILE A 100 6.33 -11.78 0.35
C ILE A 100 5.62 -11.48 -0.99
N ALA A 101 6.02 -10.39 -1.66
CA ALA A 101 5.45 -10.02 -2.96
C ALA A 101 5.69 -11.09 -4.04
N LYS A 102 6.87 -11.73 -4.04
CA LYS A 102 7.19 -12.83 -4.97
C LYS A 102 6.38 -14.08 -4.67
N GLU A 103 6.14 -14.38 -3.39
CA GLU A 103 5.30 -15.51 -3.00
C GLU A 103 3.83 -15.29 -3.37
N PHE A 104 3.33 -14.06 -3.24
CA PHE A 104 2.00 -13.73 -3.76
C PHE A 104 1.93 -13.77 -5.27
N ASP A 105 2.96 -13.35 -6.00
CA ASP A 105 2.95 -13.42 -7.47
C ASP A 105 2.97 -14.88 -7.97
N ALA A 106 3.72 -15.74 -7.28
CA ALA A 106 3.70 -17.19 -7.55
C ALA A 106 2.32 -17.82 -7.25
N LYS A 107 1.58 -17.28 -6.26
CA LYS A 107 0.26 -17.78 -5.87
C LYS A 107 -0.86 -17.18 -6.74
N ILE A 108 -0.83 -15.88 -6.98
CA ILE A 108 -1.82 -15.06 -7.68
C ILE A 108 -1.08 -14.26 -8.78
N PRO A 109 -0.91 -14.86 -9.97
CA PRO A 109 -0.11 -14.25 -11.03
C PRO A 109 -0.59 -12.86 -11.41
N GLY A 110 0.35 -11.91 -11.49
CA GLY A 110 0.08 -10.53 -11.91
C GLY A 110 -0.47 -9.62 -10.81
N LEU A 111 -0.77 -10.16 -9.61
CA LEU A 111 -1.23 -9.36 -8.49
C LEU A 111 -0.14 -8.44 -7.96
N ALA A 112 1.12 -8.91 -7.92
CA ALA A 112 2.24 -8.10 -7.44
C ALA A 112 2.51 -6.93 -8.38
N GLU A 113 2.45 -7.16 -9.69
CA GLU A 113 2.63 -6.11 -10.71
C GLU A 113 1.54 -5.04 -10.61
N VAL A 114 0.27 -5.44 -10.49
CA VAL A 114 -0.83 -4.48 -10.35
C VAL A 114 -0.81 -3.77 -9.00
N ASN A 115 -0.43 -4.43 -7.91
CA ASN A 115 -0.26 -3.76 -6.62
C ASN A 115 0.85 -2.70 -6.69
N ALA A 116 1.96 -2.96 -7.40
CA ALA A 116 3.00 -1.97 -7.63
C ALA A 116 2.51 -0.80 -8.53
N GLU A 117 1.65 -1.08 -9.51
CA GLU A 117 0.97 -0.05 -10.32
C GLU A 117 0.07 0.84 -9.45
N ILE A 118 -0.67 0.25 -8.50
CA ILE A 118 -1.49 0.99 -7.53
C ILE A 118 -0.63 1.85 -6.62
N GLU A 119 0.46 1.31 -6.08
CA GLU A 119 1.36 2.03 -5.17
C GLU A 119 1.98 3.24 -5.87
N THR A 120 2.50 3.04 -7.09
CA THR A 120 3.04 4.12 -7.93
C THR A 120 1.96 5.16 -8.24
N ALA A 121 0.76 4.73 -8.66
CA ALA A 121 -0.32 5.65 -8.98
C ALA A 121 -0.79 6.46 -7.74
N ASN A 122 -0.76 5.84 -6.56
CA ASN A 122 -1.14 6.49 -5.30
C ASN A 122 -0.09 7.51 -4.84
N GLU A 123 1.20 7.19 -4.98
CA GLU A 123 2.29 8.15 -4.73
C GLU A 123 2.18 9.37 -5.65
N GLU A 124 1.98 9.13 -6.95
CA GLU A 124 1.77 10.19 -7.95
C GLU A 124 0.54 11.04 -7.61
N TYR A 125 -0.59 10.40 -7.23
CA TYR A 125 -1.80 11.09 -6.81
C TYR A 125 -1.57 11.98 -5.59
N LEU A 126 -0.93 11.45 -4.54
CA LEU A 126 -0.63 12.20 -3.32
C LEU A 126 0.33 13.37 -3.58
N GLN A 127 1.33 13.19 -4.43
CA GLN A 127 2.24 14.27 -4.84
C GLN A 127 1.49 15.38 -5.58
N VAL A 128 0.62 15.03 -6.53
CA VAL A 128 -0.17 16.02 -7.29
C VAL A 128 -1.19 16.72 -6.40
N HIS A 129 -1.86 15.99 -5.52
CA HIS A 129 -2.84 16.53 -4.58
C HIS A 129 -2.19 17.45 -3.53
N SER A 130 -1.02 17.07 -2.99
CA SER A 130 -0.24 17.92 -2.08
C SER A 130 0.28 19.18 -2.78
N ALA A 131 0.74 19.08 -4.03
CA ALA A 131 1.14 20.25 -4.82
C ALA A 131 -0.06 21.16 -5.13
N ALA A 132 -1.21 20.59 -5.49
CA ALA A 132 -2.42 21.34 -5.78
C ALA A 132 -2.99 22.05 -4.54
N SER A 133 -2.98 21.38 -3.38
CA SER A 133 -3.38 21.97 -2.10
C SER A 133 -2.41 23.06 -1.64
N ALA A 134 -1.09 22.90 -1.87
CA ALA A 134 -0.11 23.95 -1.60
C ALA A 134 -0.34 25.19 -2.48
N VAL A 135 -0.55 25.01 -3.78
CA VAL A 135 -0.88 26.11 -4.72
C VAL A 135 -2.19 26.79 -4.32
N ARG A 136 -3.21 26.02 -3.91
CA ARG A 136 -4.48 26.56 -3.42
C ARG A 136 -4.28 27.36 -2.14
N GLY A 137 -3.48 26.88 -1.18
CA GLY A 137 -3.14 27.60 0.05
C GLY A 137 -2.36 28.90 -0.19
N VAL A 138 -1.50 28.94 -1.22
CA VAL A 138 -0.82 30.16 -1.68
C VAL A 138 -1.80 31.15 -2.32
N MET A 139 -2.73 30.67 -3.16
CA MET A 139 -3.75 31.51 -3.80
C MET A 139 -4.82 32.02 -2.83
N GLU A 140 -5.15 31.26 -1.79
CA GLU A 140 -6.12 31.62 -0.74
C GLU A 140 -5.53 32.49 0.37
N GLY A 141 -4.26 32.93 0.25
CA GLY A 141 -3.64 33.89 1.18
C GLY A 141 -3.37 33.34 2.58
N LYS A 142 -3.37 32.02 2.79
CA LYS A 142 -3.03 31.40 4.08
C LYS A 142 -1.53 31.12 4.19
N GLN A 143 -0.69 32.13 4.00
CA GLN A 143 0.70 32.08 4.47
C GLN A 143 0.79 32.53 5.94
N GLY A 144 0.44 31.62 6.85
CA GLY A 144 0.86 31.71 8.24
C GLY A 144 2.20 31.01 8.42
N ARG A 145 3.29 31.73 8.13
CA ARG A 145 4.69 31.53 8.56
C ARG A 145 5.05 30.15 9.15
N HIS A 146 5.95 29.43 8.48
CA HIS A 146 7.21 28.93 9.06
C HIS A 146 8.02 28.31 7.92
N PHE A 147 8.78 29.14 7.19
CA PHE A 147 9.98 28.66 6.53
C PHE A 147 10.99 28.39 7.64
N VAL A 148 11.21 27.13 8.00
CA VAL A 148 12.42 26.75 8.71
C VAL A 148 13.51 26.69 7.66
N ASP A 149 14.41 27.65 7.76
CA ASP A 149 15.64 27.78 7.01
C ASP A 149 16.50 26.52 7.27
N ILE A 150 16.51 25.57 6.33
CA ILE A 150 17.45 24.44 6.33
C ILE A 150 18.34 24.59 5.11
N MET A 151 19.22 25.58 5.14
CA MET A 151 20.48 25.58 4.40
C MET A 151 21.37 26.73 4.90
N ALA A 152 21.89 26.59 6.11
CA ALA A 152 23.15 27.25 6.44
C ALA A 152 24.28 26.34 5.93
N PRO A 153 25.05 26.71 4.89
CA PRO A 153 26.32 26.03 4.64
C PRO A 153 27.24 26.30 5.82
N ALA A 154 27.77 25.21 6.40
CA ALA A 154 28.80 25.27 7.41
C ALA A 154 30.09 25.81 6.77
N GLU A 155 30.32 27.11 6.90
CA GLU A 155 31.65 27.66 6.66
C GLU A 155 32.50 27.45 7.92
N THR A 156 33.51 26.62 7.71
CA THR A 156 34.56 26.23 8.64
C THR A 156 35.36 27.44 9.12
N ASN A 157 35.57 27.49 10.43
CA ASN A 157 36.58 28.32 11.09
C ASN A 157 37.96 28.17 10.41
N GLU A 158 38.47 29.27 9.83
CA GLU A 158 39.91 29.53 9.76
C GLU A 158 40.18 30.92 10.34
N THR A 159 40.60 30.93 11.60
CA THR A 159 41.27 32.07 12.26
C THR A 159 42.57 31.58 12.86
N ALA A 160 43.68 31.96 12.23
CA ALA A 160 45.03 32.17 12.78
C ALA A 160 45.95 32.37 11.56
N GLY A 161 46.68 33.45 11.36
CA GLY A 161 47.25 34.41 12.28
C GLY A 161 48.71 34.61 11.84
N GLU A 162 49.03 35.79 11.31
CA GLU A 162 50.29 36.56 11.47
C GLU A 162 50.21 37.87 10.68
#